data_AF-A0A060Y2E2-F1
#
_entry.id   AF-A0A060Y2E2-F1
#
_cell.length_a   1.000
_cell.length_b   1.000
_cell.length_c   1.000
_cell.angle_alpha   90.00
_cell.angle_beta   90.00
_cell.angle_gamma   90.00
#
_symmetry.space_group_name_H-M   'P 1'
#
loop_
_entity.id
_entity.type
_entity.pdbx_description
1 polymer ?
#
loop_
_entity_poly.entity_id
_entity_poly.type
_entity_poly.pdbx_seq_one_letter_code
_entity_poly.pdbx_strand_id
1 'polypeptide(L)'
;MSILFQTANNTCFFAKCLYVCKTEYAVCGSPDLLEGSMSAYLPGLSIAPRISIPNPWIRSYTFTGREEWEVNPFYCDTIKRLYPYNSGNRLLNIIDMAIFDFLIGNMDRHHYEIFTKFGDEGFLLHFDNAKGFGKHSHDEMSILAPLSQCCIIKRSTLLRLQLLSQDHYRLSDVMRESLGGDALQPVLAEPHLQALDRRLQRVLMTVHRCVRRLGEAQVITTDFVDTSVMPESVKPGVFWGYKGD
;
A
#
# COMPACT_ATOMS: atom_id res chain seq x y z
N MET A 1 28.64 -2.80 -11.53
CA MET A 1 29.98 -2.47 -11.03
C MET A 1 29.83 -1.40 -9.97
N SER A 2 30.25 -1.70 -8.75
CA SER A 2 30.27 -0.74 -7.63
C SER A 2 31.73 -0.39 -7.36
N ILE A 3 32.01 0.88 -7.07
CA ILE A 3 33.36 1.34 -6.74
C ILE A 3 33.46 1.52 -5.23
N LEU A 4 34.46 0.90 -4.63
CA LEU A 4 34.79 0.99 -3.20
C LEU A 4 35.90 2.02 -3.00
N PHE A 5 35.77 2.85 -1.97
CA PHE A 5 36.78 3.84 -1.59
C PHE A 5 36.67 4.17 -0.10
N GLN A 6 37.69 4.85 0.44
CA GLN A 6 37.74 5.23 1.85
C GLN A 6 37.65 6.76 1.98
N THR A 7 36.83 7.25 2.92
CA THR A 7 36.71 8.69 3.21
C THR A 7 36.52 8.86 4.72
N ALA A 8 37.30 9.75 5.34
CA ALA A 8 37.26 9.98 6.80
C ALA A 8 37.33 8.68 7.64
N ASN A 9 38.14 7.71 7.20
CA ASN A 9 38.29 6.37 7.79
C ASN A 9 37.05 5.45 7.72
N ASN A 10 36.02 5.82 6.95
CA ASN A 10 34.87 4.96 6.67
C ASN A 10 35.00 4.28 5.31
N THR A 11 34.54 3.04 5.22
CA THR A 11 34.40 2.31 3.97
C THR A 11 33.13 2.76 3.25
N CYS A 12 33.29 3.24 2.01
CA CYS A 12 32.21 3.77 1.20
C CYS A 12 32.10 3.03 -0.13
N PHE A 13 30.89 2.98 -0.68
CA PHE A 13 30.68 2.54 -2.05
C PHE A 13 29.64 3.40 -2.76
N PHE A 14 29.76 3.46 -4.09
CA PHE A 14 28.67 3.89 -4.95
C PHE A 14 28.47 2.89 -6.09
N ALA A 15 27.22 2.76 -6.53
CA ALA A 15 26.85 1.91 -7.65
C ALA A 15 26.64 2.74 -8.91
N LYS A 16 26.57 2.09 -10.08
CA LYS A 16 26.01 2.73 -11.27
C LYS A 16 24.49 2.56 -11.26
N CYS A 17 23.74 3.66 -11.26
CA CYS A 17 22.28 3.64 -11.36
C CYS A 17 21.76 4.77 -12.26
N LEU A 18 20.47 4.71 -12.61
CA LEU A 18 19.83 5.64 -13.55
C LEU A 18 19.52 7.03 -12.97
N TYR A 19 19.31 7.13 -11.65
CA TYR A 19 18.91 8.38 -11.00
C TYR A 19 20.10 9.17 -10.46
N VAL A 20 20.58 8.83 -9.27
CA VAL A 20 21.56 9.63 -8.53
C VAL A 20 22.57 8.70 -7.84
N CYS A 21 23.45 8.07 -8.62
CA CYS A 21 24.58 7.34 -8.06
C CYS A 21 25.89 7.91 -8.58
N LYS A 22 26.41 8.89 -7.83
CA LYS A 22 27.73 9.51 -8.00
C LYS A 22 28.49 9.38 -6.70
N THR A 23 29.80 9.59 -6.74
CA THR A 23 30.66 9.58 -5.54
C THR A 23 30.16 10.54 -4.44
N GLU A 24 29.58 11.69 -4.82
CA GLU A 24 28.98 12.68 -3.92
C GLU A 24 27.81 12.14 -3.08
N TYR A 25 27.14 11.09 -3.56
CA TYR A 25 26.00 10.44 -2.92
C TYR A 25 26.32 8.98 -2.55
N ALA A 26 27.60 8.67 -2.36
CA ALA A 26 28.03 7.35 -1.92
C ALA A 26 27.46 7.02 -0.54
N VAL A 27 27.23 5.75 -0.30
CA VAL A 27 26.81 5.24 1.00
C VAL A 27 28.04 4.72 1.72
N CYS A 28 28.21 5.12 2.98
CA CYS A 28 29.36 4.81 3.80
C CYS A 28 28.94 4.11 5.10
N GLY A 29 29.77 3.18 5.57
CA GLY A 29 29.61 2.58 6.89
C GLY A 29 30.13 3.47 8.02
N SER A 30 30.09 2.94 9.24
CA SER A 30 30.69 3.55 10.43
C SER A 30 31.41 2.52 11.31
N PRO A 31 32.72 2.24 11.08
CA PRO A 31 33.44 2.56 9.84
C PRO A 31 33.04 1.65 8.67
N ASP A 32 32.65 0.40 8.95
CA ASP A 32 32.41 -0.63 7.92
C ASP A 32 30.99 -1.19 7.93
N LEU A 33 30.26 -1.03 9.04
CA LEU A 33 28.89 -1.51 9.18
C LEU A 33 27.90 -0.50 8.59
N LEU A 34 26.93 -1.02 7.84
CA LEU A 34 25.85 -0.25 7.22
C LEU A 34 24.52 -0.95 7.48
N GLU A 35 23.57 -0.19 8.02
CA GLU A 35 22.18 -0.60 8.14
C GLU A 35 21.47 -0.57 6.78
N GLY A 36 20.59 -1.53 6.52
CA GLY A 36 19.80 -1.56 5.29
C GLY A 36 18.60 -2.49 5.39
N SER A 37 17.66 -2.31 4.46
CA SER A 37 16.48 -3.18 4.33
C SER A 37 16.76 -4.35 3.37
N MET A 38 16.23 -5.52 3.72
CA MET A 38 16.34 -6.74 2.92
C MET A 38 14.95 -7.26 2.58
N SER A 39 14.60 -7.23 1.29
CA SER A 39 13.32 -7.76 0.79
C SER A 39 13.55 -9.07 0.05
N ALA A 40 12.77 -10.10 0.36
CA ALA A 40 12.83 -11.38 -0.33
C ALA A 40 12.50 -11.22 -1.82
N TYR A 41 13.26 -11.91 -2.67
CA TYR A 41 12.98 -11.93 -4.10
C TYR A 41 11.65 -12.63 -4.39
N LEU A 42 10.90 -12.06 -5.34
CA LEU A 42 9.79 -12.76 -5.95
C LEU A 42 10.26 -13.91 -6.84
N PRO A 43 9.39 -14.90 -7.11
CA PRO A 43 9.67 -15.91 -8.12
C PRO A 43 10.05 -15.26 -9.47
N GLY A 44 10.97 -15.90 -10.18
CA GLY A 44 11.41 -15.43 -11.49
C GLY A 44 10.25 -15.26 -12.46
N LEU A 45 10.37 -14.32 -13.40
CA LEU A 45 9.31 -13.99 -14.37
C LEU A 45 8.92 -15.16 -15.28
N SER A 46 9.79 -16.16 -15.44
CA SER A 46 9.48 -17.41 -16.15
C SER A 46 8.49 -18.32 -15.41
N ILE A 47 8.48 -18.27 -14.07
CA ILE A 47 7.62 -19.10 -13.21
C ILE A 47 6.35 -18.35 -12.85
N ALA A 48 6.48 -17.07 -12.51
CA ALA A 48 5.37 -16.20 -12.14
C ALA A 48 5.46 -14.89 -12.93
N PRO A 49 4.99 -14.88 -14.19
CA PRO A 49 4.99 -13.67 -14.98
C PRO A 49 4.14 -12.58 -14.32
N ARG A 50 4.63 -11.35 -14.41
CA ARG A 50 3.99 -10.16 -13.84
C ARG A 50 3.80 -9.11 -14.92
N ILE A 51 2.76 -8.30 -14.75
CA ILE A 51 2.52 -7.13 -15.58
C ILE A 51 2.48 -5.90 -14.68
N SER A 52 3.18 -4.85 -15.10
CA SER A 52 3.17 -3.53 -14.48
C SER A 52 2.16 -2.66 -15.22
N ILE A 53 1.22 -2.07 -14.48
CA ILE A 53 0.10 -1.30 -15.02
C ILE A 53 0.15 0.10 -14.40
N PRO A 54 0.03 1.17 -15.22
CA PRO A 54 -0.05 2.53 -14.70
C PRO A 54 -1.23 2.72 -13.74
N ASN A 55 -0.98 3.39 -12.63
CA ASN A 55 -2.03 3.78 -11.70
C ASN A 55 -2.89 4.89 -12.33
N PRO A 56 -4.24 4.78 -12.38
CA PRO A 56 -5.09 5.87 -12.89
C PRO A 56 -4.91 7.18 -12.12
N TRP A 57 -4.51 7.11 -10.84
CA TRP A 57 -4.17 8.28 -10.02
C TRP A 57 -2.66 8.56 -9.97
N ILE A 58 -1.92 8.20 -11.02
CA ILE A 58 -0.52 8.59 -11.22
C ILE A 58 -0.40 10.11 -11.25
N ARG A 59 0.70 10.66 -10.71
CA ARG A 59 1.00 12.11 -10.76
C ARG A 59 1.70 12.49 -12.07
N SER A 60 1.74 13.78 -12.38
CA SER A 60 2.38 14.28 -13.61
C SER A 60 3.90 14.15 -13.62
N TYR A 61 4.55 14.00 -12.45
CA TYR A 61 6.01 14.02 -12.29
C TYR A 61 6.69 15.26 -12.87
N THR A 62 5.95 16.37 -12.96
CA THR A 62 6.45 17.67 -13.39
C THR A 62 6.09 18.74 -12.36
N PHE A 63 6.85 19.84 -12.32
CA PHE A 63 6.62 20.91 -11.35
C PHE A 63 5.31 21.68 -11.57
N THR A 64 4.85 21.77 -12.82
CA THR A 64 3.68 22.58 -13.22
C THR A 64 2.51 21.75 -13.74
N GLY A 65 2.74 20.50 -14.14
CA GLY A 65 1.70 19.64 -14.68
C GLY A 65 0.75 19.18 -13.59
N ARG A 66 -0.53 19.17 -13.93
CA ARG A 66 -1.59 18.55 -13.13
C ARG A 66 -2.25 17.46 -13.94
N GLU A 67 -2.64 16.39 -13.28
CA GLU A 67 -3.35 15.28 -13.91
C GLU A 67 -4.86 15.51 -13.85
N GLU A 68 -5.60 14.83 -14.73
CA GLU A 68 -7.05 15.01 -14.83
C GLU A 68 -7.75 14.72 -13.49
N TRP A 69 -7.30 13.68 -12.77
CA TRP A 69 -7.86 13.32 -11.47
C TRP A 69 -7.66 14.40 -10.39
N GLU A 70 -6.68 15.29 -10.53
CA GLU A 70 -6.41 16.36 -9.57
C GLU A 70 -7.38 17.54 -9.73
N VAL A 71 -7.99 17.69 -10.91
CA VAL A 71 -8.84 18.84 -11.26
C VAL A 71 -10.30 18.45 -11.55
N ASN A 72 -10.56 17.20 -11.92
CA ASN A 72 -11.88 16.70 -12.27
C ASN A 72 -12.51 15.90 -11.10
N PRO A 73 -13.56 16.41 -10.43
CA PRO A 73 -14.21 15.69 -9.33
C PRO A 73 -14.98 14.44 -9.78
N PHE A 74 -15.27 14.30 -11.07
CA PHE A 74 -15.98 13.16 -11.68
C PHE A 74 -15.02 12.14 -12.34
N TYR A 75 -13.70 12.29 -12.15
CA TYR A 75 -12.71 11.42 -12.78
C TYR A 75 -12.99 9.93 -12.55
N CYS A 76 -13.33 9.54 -11.32
CA CYS A 76 -13.61 8.14 -11.03
C CYS A 76 -14.86 7.59 -11.75
N ASP A 77 -15.84 8.42 -12.13
CA ASP A 77 -17.01 7.96 -12.87
C ASP A 77 -16.62 7.48 -14.28
N THR A 78 -15.60 8.10 -14.89
CA THR A 78 -14.97 7.61 -16.12
C THR A 78 -14.22 6.30 -15.85
N ILE A 79 -13.40 6.25 -14.79
CA ILE A 79 -12.64 5.05 -14.43
C ILE A 79 -13.55 3.84 -14.22
N LYS A 80 -14.67 4.00 -13.50
CA LYS A 80 -15.66 2.93 -13.26
C LYS A 80 -16.25 2.32 -14.53
N ARG A 81 -16.13 2.98 -15.69
CA ARG A 81 -16.63 2.48 -16.98
C ARG A 81 -15.53 1.81 -17.82
N LEU A 82 -14.26 2.02 -17.48
CA LEU A 82 -13.12 1.51 -18.23
C LEU A 82 -12.72 0.12 -17.77
N TYR A 83 -12.40 -0.75 -18.71
CA TYR A 83 -11.73 -2.02 -18.42
C TYR A 83 -10.27 -1.76 -17.96
N PRO A 84 -9.75 -2.47 -16.95
CA PRO A 84 -10.35 -3.55 -16.15
C PRO A 84 -10.99 -3.08 -14.82
N TYR A 85 -11.36 -1.80 -14.70
CA TYR A 85 -11.89 -1.19 -13.46
C TYR A 85 -13.42 -1.28 -13.34
N ASN A 86 -14.10 -1.61 -14.43
CA ASN A 86 -15.55 -1.70 -14.54
C ASN A 86 -16.15 -3.02 -14.03
N SER A 87 -15.31 -4.01 -13.71
CA SER A 87 -15.72 -5.30 -13.18
C SER A 87 -14.69 -5.83 -12.18
N GLY A 88 -15.10 -6.84 -11.40
CA GLY A 88 -14.23 -7.53 -10.47
C GLY A 88 -13.75 -6.66 -9.30
N ASN A 89 -12.59 -7.03 -8.75
CA ASN A 89 -12.03 -6.40 -7.55
C ASN A 89 -10.99 -5.31 -7.84
N ARG A 90 -10.67 -5.04 -9.11
CA ARG A 90 -9.52 -4.17 -9.47
C ARG A 90 -9.58 -2.79 -8.83
N LEU A 91 -10.71 -2.10 -8.98
CA LEU A 91 -10.88 -0.76 -8.43
C LEU A 91 -10.87 -0.75 -6.90
N LEU A 92 -11.49 -1.75 -6.27
CA LEU A 92 -11.46 -1.92 -4.81
C LEU A 92 -10.04 -2.18 -4.30
N ASN A 93 -9.24 -2.99 -5.02
CA ASN A 93 -7.84 -3.23 -4.68
C ASN A 93 -6.99 -1.95 -4.81
N ILE A 94 -7.26 -1.09 -5.80
CA ILE A 94 -6.60 0.21 -5.94
C ILE A 94 -6.95 1.11 -4.75
N ILE A 95 -8.19 1.08 -4.27
CA ILE A 95 -8.61 1.86 -3.11
C ILE A 95 -7.95 1.34 -1.82
N ASP A 96 -7.83 0.02 -1.64
CA ASP A 96 -7.06 -0.55 -0.52
C ASP A 96 -5.59 -0.10 -0.58
N MET A 97 -4.97 -0.14 -1.76
CA MET A 97 -3.60 0.32 -1.97
C MET A 97 -3.45 1.83 -1.70
N ALA A 98 -4.43 2.65 -2.11
CA ALA A 98 -4.43 4.08 -1.84
C ALA A 98 -4.59 4.41 -0.35
N ILE A 99 -5.38 3.63 0.40
CA ILE A 99 -5.48 3.74 1.85
C ILE A 99 -4.13 3.40 2.49
N PHE A 100 -3.49 2.31 2.05
CA PHE A 100 -2.15 1.93 2.51
C PHE A 100 -1.12 3.03 2.22
N ASP A 101 -1.06 3.52 0.99
CA ASP A 101 -0.16 4.59 0.57
C ASP A 101 -0.41 5.88 1.35
N PHE A 102 -1.67 6.21 1.66
CA PHE A 102 -1.99 7.39 2.48
C PHE A 102 -1.51 7.24 3.92
N LEU A 103 -1.70 6.06 4.53
CA LEU A 103 -1.24 5.80 5.90
C LEU A 103 0.28 5.99 6.01
N ILE A 104 1.05 5.47 5.06
CA ILE A 104 2.51 5.62 5.05
C ILE A 104 2.97 6.97 4.47
N GLY A 105 2.11 7.68 3.73
CA GLY A 105 2.44 8.93 3.06
C GLY A 105 3.25 8.75 1.78
N ASN A 106 3.04 7.67 1.05
CA ASN A 106 3.70 7.38 -0.22
C ASN A 106 2.96 8.06 -1.38
N MET A 107 3.60 9.04 -2.02
CA MET A 107 3.05 9.76 -3.17
C MET A 107 3.52 9.18 -4.52
N ASP A 108 4.35 8.14 -4.51
CA ASP A 108 5.09 7.67 -5.69
C ASP A 108 4.51 6.40 -6.33
N ARG A 109 3.24 6.09 -6.06
CA ARG A 109 2.54 4.95 -6.66
C ARG A 109 2.19 5.22 -8.13
N HIS A 110 3.18 5.24 -9.01
CA HIS A 110 2.96 5.44 -10.44
C HIS A 110 2.43 4.19 -11.15
N HIS A 111 2.82 3.01 -10.68
CA HIS A 111 2.41 1.73 -11.24
C HIS A 111 2.06 0.77 -10.11
N TYR A 112 1.28 -0.24 -10.45
CA TYR A 112 1.07 -1.42 -9.62
C TYR A 112 1.35 -2.68 -10.44
N GLU A 113 1.75 -3.75 -9.76
CA GLU A 113 2.00 -5.04 -10.41
C GLU A 113 0.96 -6.08 -10.00
N ILE A 114 0.71 -7.02 -10.91
CA ILE A 114 -0.05 -8.24 -10.63
C ILE A 114 0.64 -9.45 -11.25
N PHE A 115 0.39 -10.64 -10.68
CA PHE A 115 0.69 -11.89 -11.36
C PHE A 115 -0.33 -12.15 -12.46
N THR A 116 0.15 -12.35 -13.69
CA THR A 116 -0.73 -12.57 -14.86
C THR A 116 -1.57 -13.83 -14.72
N LYS A 117 -1.07 -14.83 -13.97
CA LYS A 117 -1.76 -16.09 -13.69
C LYS A 117 -3.17 -15.92 -13.10
N PHE A 118 -3.39 -14.85 -12.34
CA PHE A 118 -4.69 -14.58 -11.69
C PHE A 118 -5.61 -13.66 -12.50
N GLY A 119 -5.16 -13.20 -13.67
CA GLY A 119 -5.94 -12.32 -14.54
C GLY A 119 -6.44 -11.05 -13.83
N ASP A 120 -7.66 -10.63 -14.18
CA ASP A 120 -8.25 -9.39 -13.68
C ASP A 120 -8.57 -9.43 -12.19
N GLU A 121 -8.89 -10.61 -11.65
CA GLU A 121 -9.14 -10.86 -10.22
C GLU A 121 -7.86 -10.97 -9.38
N GLY A 122 -6.69 -10.86 -10.00
CA GLY A 122 -5.41 -10.82 -9.29
C GLY A 122 -5.33 -9.66 -8.30
N PHE A 123 -4.75 -9.94 -7.13
CA PHE A 123 -4.44 -8.92 -6.13
C PHE A 123 -3.24 -8.06 -6.58
N LEU A 124 -3.18 -6.83 -6.08
CA LEU A 124 -2.09 -5.91 -6.35
C LEU A 124 -0.88 -6.22 -5.46
N LEU A 125 0.30 -6.19 -6.04
CA LEU A 125 1.55 -6.32 -5.30
C LEU A 125 1.96 -4.95 -4.75
N HIS A 126 2.02 -4.83 -3.43
CA HIS A 126 2.37 -3.57 -2.75
C HIS A 126 3.90 -3.42 -2.56
N PHE A 127 4.66 -3.25 -3.65
CA PHE A 127 6.12 -3.03 -3.61
C PHE A 127 6.51 -1.54 -3.60
N ASP A 128 7.81 -1.24 -3.64
CA ASP A 128 8.35 0.12 -3.81
C ASP A 128 7.85 1.14 -2.78
N ASN A 129 7.90 0.76 -1.50
CA ASN A 129 7.43 1.58 -0.38
C ASN A 129 8.52 2.48 0.22
N ALA A 130 9.70 2.56 -0.39
CA ALA A 130 10.86 3.28 0.14
C ALA A 130 10.64 4.81 0.25
N LYS A 131 9.68 5.37 -0.48
CA LYS A 131 9.27 6.77 -0.37
C LYS A 131 8.11 7.01 0.61
N GLY A 132 7.71 5.98 1.36
CA GLY A 132 6.85 6.12 2.52
C GLY A 132 7.58 6.74 3.71
N PHE A 133 6.82 7.16 4.71
CA PHE A 133 7.30 7.71 5.99
C PHE A 133 8.30 8.89 5.87
N GLY A 134 8.21 9.69 4.80
CA GLY A 134 9.09 10.86 4.64
C GLY A 134 8.72 12.08 5.50
N LYS A 135 7.44 12.21 5.89
CA LYS A 135 6.96 13.34 6.71
C LYS A 135 5.87 12.87 7.69
N HIS A 136 6.11 12.99 8.99
CA HIS A 136 5.11 12.66 10.03
C HIS A 136 4.11 13.80 10.28
N SER A 137 4.47 15.04 9.97
CA SER A 137 3.70 16.25 10.28
C SER A 137 2.78 16.71 9.14
N HIS A 138 2.82 16.06 7.98
CA HIS A 138 1.98 16.37 6.81
C HIS A 138 1.17 15.15 6.40
N ASP A 139 -0.09 15.37 6.04
CA ASP A 139 -0.98 14.33 5.50
C ASP A 139 -1.41 14.74 4.10
N GLU A 140 -0.88 14.04 3.08
CA GLU A 140 -1.19 14.35 1.69
C GLU A 140 -2.55 13.77 1.29
N MET A 141 -3.61 14.57 1.47
CA MET A 141 -5.00 14.14 1.24
C MET A 141 -5.25 13.70 -0.21
N SER A 142 -4.48 14.19 -1.19
CA SER A 142 -4.64 13.78 -2.58
C SER A 142 -4.33 12.30 -2.83
N ILE A 143 -3.59 11.62 -1.94
CA ILE A 143 -3.39 10.16 -2.02
C ILE A 143 -4.73 9.41 -1.84
N LEU A 144 -5.67 9.95 -1.06
CA LEU A 144 -7.03 9.38 -0.89
C LEU A 144 -7.99 9.78 -2.02
N ALA A 145 -7.52 10.34 -3.13
CA ALA A 145 -8.36 10.64 -4.29
C ALA A 145 -9.19 9.43 -4.77
N PRO A 146 -8.64 8.20 -4.90
CA PRO A 146 -9.44 7.04 -5.27
C PRO A 146 -10.62 6.79 -4.32
N LEU A 147 -10.38 6.79 -3.01
CA LEU A 147 -11.44 6.57 -2.02
C LEU A 147 -12.49 7.70 -2.05
N SER A 148 -12.05 8.96 -2.05
CA SER A 148 -12.93 10.13 -1.97
C SER A 148 -13.73 10.39 -3.24
N GLN A 149 -13.18 10.07 -4.41
CA GLN A 149 -13.85 10.21 -5.71
C GLN A 149 -14.78 9.03 -5.98
N CYS A 150 -14.28 7.80 -5.84
CA CYS A 150 -15.03 6.60 -6.17
C CYS A 150 -16.12 6.28 -5.14
N CYS A 151 -15.87 6.63 -3.86
CA CYS A 151 -16.73 6.33 -2.73
C CYS A 151 -17.20 4.87 -2.69
N ILE A 152 -16.27 3.94 -2.89
CA ILE A 152 -16.49 2.52 -2.64
C ILE A 152 -15.35 1.99 -1.76
N ILE A 153 -15.62 1.01 -0.91
CA ILE A 153 -14.63 0.37 -0.05
C ILE A 153 -15.07 -1.07 0.24
N LYS A 154 -14.09 -1.98 0.38
CA LYS A 154 -14.37 -3.33 0.84
C LYS A 154 -14.85 -3.33 2.28
N ARG A 155 -15.84 -4.17 2.58
CA ARG A 155 -16.35 -4.38 3.93
C ARG A 155 -15.24 -4.87 4.85
N SER A 156 -14.41 -5.82 4.39
CA SER A 156 -13.32 -6.36 5.22
C SER A 156 -12.27 -5.30 5.56
N THR A 157 -11.95 -4.41 4.61
CA THR A 157 -11.04 -3.28 4.84
C THR A 157 -11.63 -2.31 5.86
N LEU A 158 -12.89 -1.88 5.69
CA LEU A 158 -13.53 -0.96 6.62
C LEU A 158 -13.58 -1.50 8.05
N LEU A 159 -13.97 -2.77 8.23
CA LEU A 159 -14.04 -3.39 9.56
C LEU A 159 -12.67 -3.43 10.24
N ARG A 160 -11.59 -3.75 9.50
CA ARG A 160 -10.22 -3.71 10.03
C ARG A 160 -9.80 -2.30 10.42
N LEU A 161 -10.09 -1.30 9.58
CA LEU A 161 -9.79 0.10 9.88
C LEU A 161 -10.54 0.60 11.13
N GLN A 162 -11.81 0.20 11.28
CA GLN A 162 -12.59 0.51 12.47
C GLN A 162 -12.02 -0.15 13.72
N LEU A 163 -11.65 -1.44 13.65
CA LEU A 163 -11.01 -2.16 14.74
C LEU A 163 -9.72 -1.45 15.17
N LEU A 164 -8.85 -1.13 14.21
CA LEU A 164 -7.56 -0.47 14.44
C LEU A 164 -7.68 0.97 14.96
N SER A 165 -8.89 1.53 14.97
CA SER A 165 -9.19 2.85 15.52
C SER A 165 -9.66 2.83 16.98
N GLN A 166 -9.88 1.63 17.54
CA GLN A 166 -10.31 1.45 18.93
C GLN A 166 -9.10 1.49 19.86
N ASP A 167 -9.28 2.03 21.07
CA ASP A 167 -8.19 2.25 22.03
C ASP A 167 -7.38 0.99 22.36
N HIS A 168 -8.03 -0.18 22.35
CA HIS A 168 -7.40 -1.46 22.69
C HIS A 168 -6.71 -2.16 21.51
N TYR A 169 -6.92 -1.69 20.28
CA TYR A 169 -6.27 -2.19 19.05
C TYR A 169 -5.66 -1.05 18.23
N ARG A 170 -5.30 0.05 18.89
CA ARG A 170 -4.85 1.27 18.25
C ARG A 170 -3.71 0.98 17.25
N LEU A 171 -3.83 1.50 16.03
CA LEU A 171 -2.92 1.23 14.93
C LEU A 171 -1.45 1.48 15.29
N SER A 172 -1.13 2.60 15.97
CA SER A 172 0.23 2.88 16.43
C SER A 172 0.81 1.79 17.31
N ASP A 173 0.00 1.19 18.18
CA ASP A 173 0.46 0.29 19.23
C ASP A 173 0.71 -1.10 18.65
N VAL A 174 -0.20 -1.59 17.82
CA VAL A 174 0.00 -2.85 17.08
C VAL A 174 1.16 -2.74 16.08
N MET A 175 1.38 -1.57 15.49
CA MET A 175 2.54 -1.33 14.61
C MET A 175 3.85 -1.31 15.41
N ARG A 176 3.85 -0.67 16.59
CA ARG A 176 5.02 -0.66 17.49
C ARG A 176 5.39 -2.08 17.92
N GLU A 177 4.41 -2.87 18.32
CA GLU A 177 4.61 -4.26 18.73
C GLU A 177 5.17 -5.10 17.58
N SER A 178 4.55 -5.01 16.39
CA SER A 178 4.99 -5.73 15.18
C SER A 178 6.44 -5.39 14.80
N LEU A 179 6.78 -4.10 14.81
CA LEU A 179 8.14 -3.62 14.47
C LEU A 179 9.18 -3.91 15.57
N GLY A 180 8.76 -4.20 16.80
CA GLY A 180 9.66 -4.57 17.89
C GLY A 180 10.36 -5.92 17.70
N GLY A 181 9.85 -6.75 16.77
CA GLY A 181 10.51 -8.00 16.37
C GLY A 181 11.66 -7.81 15.37
N ASP A 182 11.84 -6.62 14.79
CA ASP A 182 12.91 -6.35 13.84
C ASP A 182 14.24 -6.03 14.55
N ALA A 183 15.35 -6.48 14.00
CA ALA A 183 16.69 -6.23 14.54
C ALA A 183 17.09 -4.74 14.48
N LEU A 184 16.47 -3.97 13.59
CA LEU A 184 16.71 -2.54 13.38
C LEU A 184 15.79 -1.65 14.23
N GLN A 185 15.24 -2.19 15.32
CA GLN A 185 14.40 -1.39 16.20
C GLN A 185 15.17 -0.19 16.83
N PRO A 186 14.55 1.00 16.92
CA PRO A 186 13.22 1.33 16.41
C PRO A 186 13.21 1.57 14.88
N VAL A 187 12.36 0.83 14.15
CA VAL A 187 12.22 0.98 12.68
C VAL A 187 11.51 2.28 12.30
N LEU A 188 10.49 2.68 13.06
CA LEU A 188 9.77 3.94 12.86
C LEU A 188 9.91 4.83 14.10
N ALA A 189 10.19 6.11 13.86
CA ALA A 189 10.20 7.10 14.93
C ALA A 189 8.78 7.33 15.49
N GLU A 190 8.68 7.66 16.78
CA GLU A 190 7.42 7.87 17.49
C GLU A 190 6.42 8.82 16.79
N PRO A 191 6.86 9.96 16.21
CA PRO A 191 5.93 10.85 15.50
C PRO A 191 5.24 10.19 14.30
N HIS A 192 5.90 9.23 13.63
CA HIS A 192 5.30 8.48 12.53
C HIS A 192 4.24 7.50 13.01
N LEU A 193 4.44 6.84 14.15
CA LEU A 193 3.43 5.97 14.76
C LEU A 193 2.17 6.78 15.10
N GLN A 194 2.31 7.95 15.72
CA GLN A 194 1.18 8.85 16.02
C GLN A 194 0.51 9.39 14.74
N ALA A 195 1.28 9.61 13.67
CA ALA A 195 0.75 10.02 12.38
C ALA A 195 -0.15 8.94 11.75
N LEU A 196 0.13 7.65 11.98
CA LEU A 196 -0.71 6.56 11.50
C LEU A 196 -2.13 6.65 12.06
N ASP A 197 -2.29 6.89 13.36
CA ASP A 197 -3.62 7.02 13.97
C ASP A 197 -4.37 8.23 13.42
N ARG A 198 -3.69 9.38 13.32
CA ARG A 198 -4.28 10.60 12.76
C ARG A 198 -4.74 10.37 11.31
N ARG A 199 -3.93 9.68 10.50
CA ARG A 199 -4.27 9.35 9.11
C ARG A 199 -5.42 8.32 9.06
N LEU A 200 -5.42 7.31 9.91
CA LEU A 200 -6.52 6.36 10.02
C LEU A 200 -7.86 7.06 10.28
N GLN A 201 -7.89 8.02 11.20
CA GLN A 201 -9.09 8.83 11.45
C GLN A 201 -9.54 9.60 10.19
N ARG A 202 -8.60 10.13 9.40
CA ARG A 202 -8.93 10.80 8.12
C ARG A 202 -9.50 9.84 7.08
N VAL A 203 -9.01 8.60 7.02
CA VAL A 203 -9.58 7.56 6.16
C VAL A 203 -11.03 7.29 6.58
N LEU A 204 -11.28 7.04 7.87
CA LEU A 204 -12.63 6.77 8.39
C LEU A 204 -13.58 7.95 8.18
N MET A 205 -13.13 9.18 8.39
CA MET A 205 -13.91 10.39 8.08
C MET A 205 -14.26 10.50 6.58
N THR A 206 -13.36 10.09 5.69
CA THR A 206 -13.60 10.08 4.25
C THR A 206 -14.68 9.07 3.89
N VAL A 207 -14.61 7.85 4.45
CA VAL A 207 -15.65 6.82 4.30
C VAL A 207 -16.98 7.34 4.84
N HIS A 208 -17.00 7.93 6.03
CA HIS A 208 -18.22 8.48 6.64
C HIS A 208 -18.87 9.55 5.74
N ARG A 209 -18.07 10.43 5.11
CA ARG A 209 -18.57 11.42 4.14
C ARG A 209 -19.19 10.74 2.91
N CYS A 210 -18.56 9.69 2.39
CA CYS A 210 -19.11 8.91 1.29
C CYS A 210 -20.46 8.27 1.66
N VAL A 211 -20.54 7.61 2.82
CA VAL A 211 -21.76 6.96 3.32
C VAL A 211 -22.88 7.98 3.50
N ARG A 212 -22.59 9.14 4.10
CA ARG A 212 -23.58 10.22 4.25
C ARG A 212 -24.11 10.74 2.91
N ARG A 213 -23.31 10.70 1.85
CA ARG A 213 -23.67 11.21 0.52
C ARG A 213 -24.44 10.20 -0.32
N LEU A 214 -24.02 8.94 -0.32
CA LEU A 214 -24.50 7.91 -1.26
C LEU A 214 -25.29 6.77 -0.60
N GLY A 215 -25.25 6.67 0.72
CA GLY A 215 -25.81 5.55 1.48
C GLY A 215 -24.83 4.38 1.62
N GLU A 216 -24.99 3.60 2.69
CA GLU A 216 -24.09 2.49 3.04
C GLU A 216 -24.01 1.44 1.94
N ALA A 217 -25.15 1.05 1.38
CA ALA A 217 -25.25 0.00 0.35
C ALA A 217 -24.48 0.33 -0.95
N GLN A 218 -24.29 1.62 -1.26
CA GLN A 218 -23.53 2.05 -2.45
C GLN A 218 -22.04 2.17 -2.18
N VAL A 219 -21.65 2.39 -0.91
CA VAL A 219 -20.26 2.65 -0.53
C VAL A 219 -19.55 1.40 -0.05
N ILE A 220 -20.24 0.52 0.67
CA ILE A 220 -19.62 -0.67 1.27
C ILE A 220 -19.91 -1.87 0.37
N THR A 221 -18.87 -2.35 -0.32
CA THR A 221 -18.93 -3.57 -1.12
C THR A 221 -18.60 -4.78 -0.26
N THR A 222 -19.48 -5.77 -0.24
CA THR A 222 -19.24 -7.02 0.49
C THR A 222 -18.28 -7.90 -0.32
N ASP A 223 -17.13 -8.20 0.28
CA ASP A 223 -15.99 -8.89 -0.37
C ASP A 223 -15.66 -10.26 0.25
N PHE A 224 -16.47 -10.72 1.20
CA PHE A 224 -16.41 -12.06 1.76
C PHE A 224 -17.83 -12.60 1.91
N VAL A 225 -17.97 -13.92 1.73
CA VAL A 225 -19.25 -14.59 1.96
C VAL A 225 -19.37 -14.91 3.44
N ASP A 226 -20.50 -14.52 4.04
CA ASP A 226 -20.84 -14.94 5.39
C ASP A 226 -21.07 -16.45 5.40
N THR A 227 -20.16 -17.19 6.02
CA THR A 227 -20.25 -18.65 6.14
C THR A 227 -21.45 -19.11 6.96
N SER A 228 -22.10 -18.20 7.70
CA SER A 228 -23.36 -18.48 8.40
C SER A 228 -24.59 -18.51 7.49
N VAL A 229 -24.48 -18.01 6.25
CA VAL A 229 -25.56 -17.94 5.26
C VAL A 229 -25.39 -18.98 4.14
N MET A 230 -24.31 -19.76 4.18
CA MET A 230 -24.08 -20.86 3.23
C MET A 230 -25.06 -22.01 3.49
N PRO A 231 -25.79 -22.50 2.47
CA PRO A 231 -26.50 -23.77 2.56
C PRO A 231 -25.52 -24.87 2.99
N GLU A 232 -25.98 -25.80 3.81
CA GLU A 232 -25.16 -26.86 4.42
C GLU A 232 -24.38 -27.70 3.39
N SER A 233 -24.82 -27.69 2.12
CA SER A 233 -24.20 -28.36 0.98
C SER A 233 -22.91 -27.72 0.44
N VAL A 234 -22.53 -26.51 0.88
CA VAL A 234 -21.38 -25.76 0.31
C VAL A 234 -20.30 -25.45 1.36
N LYS A 235 -20.42 -25.96 2.59
CA LYS A 235 -19.34 -25.83 3.59
C LYS A 235 -18.11 -26.62 3.11
N PRO A 236 -16.92 -25.99 2.96
CA PRO A 236 -15.71 -26.72 2.63
C PRO A 236 -15.43 -27.74 3.74
N GLY A 237 -15.32 -29.01 3.36
CA GLY A 237 -15.04 -30.09 4.30
C GLY A 237 -13.72 -29.85 5.03
N VAL A 238 -13.76 -29.94 6.36
CA VAL A 238 -12.57 -29.94 7.21
C VAL A 238 -11.79 -31.23 6.92
N PHE A 239 -10.81 -31.16 6.02
CA PHE A 239 -9.86 -32.25 5.78
C PHE A 239 -8.52 -31.91 6.42
N TRP A 240 -8.39 -32.24 7.71
CA TRP A 240 -7.09 -32.51 8.33
C TRP A 240 -7.23 -33.71 9.25
N GLY A 241 -7.30 -34.90 8.63
CA GLY A 241 -6.94 -36.14 9.28
C GLY A 241 -5.45 -36.38 9.04
N TYR A 242 -4.61 -36.08 10.03
CA TYR A 242 -3.27 -36.68 10.10
C TYR A 242 -3.46 -38.19 10.30
N LYS A 243 -3.14 -38.98 9.27
CA LYS A 243 -2.76 -40.37 9.45
C LYS A 243 -1.25 -40.43 9.28
N GLY A 244 -0.57 -40.73 10.38
CA GLY A 244 0.81 -41.17 10.34
C GLY A 244 0.87 -42.56 9.74
N ASP A 245 1.94 -42.79 8.99
CA ASP A 245 2.73 -44.02 8.95
C ASP A 245 4.21 -43.59 8.91
#